data_AF-A0A1G8GB94-F1
#
_entry.id   AF-A0A1G8GB94-F1
#
_cell.length_a   1.000
_cell.length_b   1.000
_cell.length_c   1.000
_cell.angle_alpha   90.00
_cell.angle_beta   90.00
_cell.angle_gamma   90.00
#
_symmetry.space_group_name_H-M   'P 1'
#
loop_
_entity.id
_entity.type
_entity.pdbx_description
1 polymer ?
#
loop_
_entity_poly.entity_id
_entity_poly.type
_entity_poly.pdbx_seq_one_letter_code
_entity_poly.pdbx_strand_id
1 'polypeptide(L)'
;MKILIEQEKALHKHDVRKSEQDVRRLLHPTFMEVGRSGETYDCDSVVDMMTQEHMSDSYLHSQDYQCIQLEPSVQLLIYKSAWITNEQAVSGFAKRSSIWVFTGDKWQMKYHQGTPCAEFEIGA
;
A
#
# COMPACT_ATOMS: atom_id res chain seq x y z
N MET A 1 4.77 -13.62 -6.49
CA MET A 1 3.54 -12.82 -6.70
C MET A 1 2.60 -12.83 -5.51
N LYS A 2 1.99 -13.97 -5.11
CA LYS A 2 1.01 -14.01 -3.99
C LYS A 2 1.51 -13.33 -2.71
N ILE A 3 2.77 -13.59 -2.33
CA ILE A 3 3.38 -12.97 -1.15
C ILE A 3 3.38 -11.43 -1.18
N LEU A 4 3.64 -10.81 -2.34
CA LEU A 4 3.68 -9.34 -2.46
C LEU A 4 2.28 -8.75 -2.33
N ILE A 5 1.28 -9.41 -2.92
CA ILE A 5 -0.12 -9.00 -2.78
C ILE A 5 -0.57 -9.08 -1.31
N GLU A 6 -0.22 -10.16 -0.60
CA GLU A 6 -0.55 -10.29 0.82
C GLU A 6 0.17 -9.25 1.69
N GLN A 7 1.42 -8.91 1.37
CA GLN A 7 2.18 -7.89 2.08
C GLN A 7 1.65 -6.47 1.80
N GLU A 8 1.26 -6.18 0.55
CA GLU A 8 0.55 -4.94 0.19
C GLU A 8 -0.75 -4.82 0.97
N LYS A 9 -1.57 -5.88 0.99
CA LYS A 9 -2.83 -5.91 1.76
C LYS A 9 -2.58 -5.81 3.26
N ALA A 10 -1.47 -6.33 3.78
CA ALA A 10 -1.10 -6.15 5.17
C ALA A 10 -0.89 -4.67 5.50
N LEU A 11 -0.23 -3.90 4.61
CA LEU A 11 -0.08 -2.44 4.75
C LEU A 11 -1.39 -1.66 4.59
N HIS A 12 -2.52 -2.30 4.28
CA HIS A 12 -3.85 -1.68 4.33
C HIS A 12 -4.57 -1.92 5.67
N LYS A 13 -4.11 -2.87 6.49
CA LYS A 13 -4.78 -3.25 7.74
C LYS A 13 -4.34 -2.33 8.88
N HIS A 14 -5.33 -1.77 9.57
CA HIS A 14 -5.10 -0.90 10.72
C HIS A 14 -4.22 -1.54 11.81
N ASP A 15 -4.43 -2.81 12.15
CA ASP A 15 -3.62 -3.49 13.17
C ASP A 15 -2.13 -3.59 12.80
N VAL A 16 -1.82 -3.69 11.51
CA VAL A 16 -0.44 -3.66 11.01
C VAL A 16 0.10 -2.24 11.08
N ARG A 17 -0.68 -1.24 10.66
CA ARG A 17 -0.29 0.18 10.63
C ARG A 17 -0.03 0.77 12.03
N LYS A 18 -0.74 0.29 13.04
CA LYS A 18 -0.52 0.60 14.46
C LYS A 18 0.79 0.05 15.03
N SER A 19 1.36 -0.96 14.40
CA SER A 19 2.57 -1.66 14.87
C SER A 19 3.77 -1.17 14.07
N GLU A 20 4.56 -0.26 14.66
CA GLU A 20 5.81 0.22 14.05
C GLU A 20 6.70 -0.96 13.61
N GLN A 21 6.79 -2.00 14.44
CA GLN A 21 7.58 -3.19 14.12
C GLN A 21 7.08 -3.89 12.85
N ASP A 22 5.76 -4.04 12.68
CA ASP A 22 5.20 -4.69 11.49
C ASP A 22 5.30 -3.81 10.25
N VAL A 23 5.10 -2.50 10.38
CA VAL A 23 5.31 -1.56 9.28
C VAL A 23 6.77 -1.58 8.83
N ARG A 24 7.73 -1.47 9.75
CA ARG A 24 9.17 -1.51 9.42
C ARG A 24 9.64 -2.87 8.91
N ARG A 25 8.92 -3.96 9.21
CA ARG A 25 9.16 -5.26 8.57
C ARG A 25 8.83 -5.22 7.08
N LEU A 26 7.84 -4.43 6.68
CA LEU A 26 7.32 -4.35 5.31
C LEU A 26 7.90 -3.19 4.49
N LEU A 27 8.29 -2.08 5.11
CA LEU A 27 8.89 -0.94 4.42
C LEU A 27 10.42 -1.02 4.45
N HIS A 28 11.04 -0.73 3.30
CA HIS A 28 12.49 -0.63 3.19
C HIS A 28 12.97 0.64 3.93
N PRO A 29 14.18 0.65 4.55
CA PRO A 29 14.67 1.84 5.26
C PRO A 29 14.73 3.12 4.41
N THR A 30 14.95 2.98 3.11
CA THR A 30 14.94 4.08 2.13
C THR A 30 13.62 4.22 1.39
N PHE A 31 12.51 3.82 2.01
CA PHE A 31 11.18 3.91 1.42
C PHE A 31 10.79 5.37 1.12
N MET A 32 10.04 5.55 0.02
CA MET A 32 9.43 6.81 -0.37
C MET A 32 8.01 6.56 -0.85
N GLU A 33 7.07 7.41 -0.44
CA GLU A 33 5.71 7.43 -0.94
C GLU A 33 5.42 8.75 -1.64
N VAL A 34 4.71 8.69 -2.77
CA VAL A 34 3.97 9.82 -3.32
C VAL A 34 2.48 9.57 -3.07
N GLY A 35 1.92 10.28 -2.10
CA GLY A 35 0.53 10.12 -1.70
C GLY A 35 -0.44 10.54 -2.81
N ARG A 36 -1.73 10.23 -2.64
CA ARG A 36 -2.79 10.67 -3.56
C ARG A 36 -2.85 12.19 -3.75
N SER A 37 -2.38 12.96 -2.76
CA SER A 37 -2.24 14.41 -2.80
C SER A 37 -1.11 14.91 -3.73
N GLY A 38 -0.17 14.04 -4.10
CA GLY A 38 1.07 14.40 -4.78
C GLY A 38 2.20 14.81 -3.81
N GLU A 39 1.93 14.86 -2.50
CA GLU A 39 2.97 15.08 -1.49
C GLU A 39 3.88 13.85 -1.36
N THR A 40 5.15 14.08 -1.04
CA THR A 40 6.16 13.04 -0.87
C THR A 40 6.44 12.82 0.61
N TYR A 41 6.50 11.56 1.02
CA TYR A 41 6.80 11.16 2.39
C TYR A 41 7.94 10.13 2.39
N ASP A 42 8.79 10.21 3.40
CA ASP A 42 9.81 9.18 3.65
C ASP A 42 9.29 8.08 4.59
N CYS A 43 10.12 7.08 4.85
CA CYS A 43 9.79 5.96 5.71
C CYS A 43 9.34 6.40 7.10
N ASP A 44 10.10 7.25 7.78
CA ASP A 44 9.80 7.63 9.17
C ASP A 44 8.53 8.47 9.24
N SER A 45 8.32 9.40 8.31
CA SER A 45 7.08 10.17 8.22
C SER A 45 5.85 9.27 8.03
N VAL A 46 5.95 8.25 7.17
CA VAL A 46 4.85 7.30 6.94
C VAL A 46 4.60 6.41 8.16
N VAL A 47 5.65 5.91 8.82
CA VAL A 47 5.51 5.13 10.05
C VAL A 47 4.84 5.97 11.16
N ASP A 48 5.25 7.21 11.33
CA ASP A 48 4.67 8.11 12.34
C ASP A 48 3.19 8.39 12.05
N MET A 49 2.85 8.67 10.79
CA MET A 49 1.44 8.87 10.39
C MET A 49 0.60 7.61 10.61
N MET A 50 1.10 6.43 10.25
CA MET A 50 0.38 5.16 10.39
C MET A 50 0.16 4.79 11.86
N THR A 51 1.15 5.00 12.73
CA THR A 51 1.03 4.63 14.15
C THR A 51 0.09 5.56 14.92
N GLN A 52 -0.01 6.82 14.49
CA GLN A 52 -0.91 7.82 15.05
C GLN A 52 -2.33 7.75 14.46
N GLU A 53 -2.57 6.96 13.41
CA GLU A 53 -3.90 6.88 12.78
C GLU A 53 -4.97 6.40 13.78
N HIS A 54 -6.17 6.98 13.72
CA HIS A 54 -7.31 6.47 14.49
C HIS A 54 -8.03 5.39 13.70
N MET A 55 -8.69 4.46 14.39
CA MET A 55 -9.60 3.54 13.71
C MET A 55 -10.63 4.33 12.93
N SER A 56 -10.80 3.98 11.66
CA SER A 56 -11.81 4.56 10.79
C SER A 56 -12.89 3.52 10.54
N ASP A 57 -14.13 3.98 10.38
CA ASP A 57 -15.27 3.16 9.93
C ASP A 57 -15.21 2.84 8.42
N SER A 58 -14.01 2.80 7.86
CA SER A 58 -13.73 2.50 6.46
C SER A 58 -12.51 1.61 6.32
N TYR A 59 -12.49 0.83 5.24
CA TYR A 59 -11.36 0.00 4.86
C TYR A 59 -10.98 0.26 3.40
N LEU A 60 -9.70 0.00 3.08
CA LEU A 60 -9.20 0.13 1.73
C LEU A 60 -9.42 -1.18 0.97
N HIS A 61 -10.35 -1.18 0.01
CA HIS A 61 -10.49 -2.26 -0.96
C HIS A 61 -9.40 -2.16 -2.03
N SER A 62 -8.95 -3.31 -2.53
CA SER A 62 -7.92 -3.36 -3.57
C SER A 62 -8.06 -4.59 -4.46
N GLN A 63 -7.93 -4.39 -5.78
CA GLN A 63 -8.20 -5.39 -6.81
C GLN A 63 -7.32 -5.19 -8.05
N ASP A 64 -7.50 -6.09 -9.04
CA ASP A 64 -6.83 -6.03 -10.35
C ASP A 64 -5.30 -5.99 -10.26
N TYR A 65 -4.74 -6.77 -9.34
CA TYR A 65 -3.29 -6.83 -9.13
C TYR A 65 -2.57 -7.40 -10.36
N GLN A 66 -1.52 -6.70 -10.78
CA GLN A 66 -0.56 -7.17 -11.78
C GLN A 66 0.85 -7.01 -11.22
N CYS A 67 1.65 -8.06 -11.36
CA CYS A 67 3.05 -8.10 -10.92
C CYS A 67 3.95 -8.11 -12.14
N ILE A 68 4.84 -7.14 -12.23
CA ILE A 68 5.81 -6.97 -13.32
C ILE A 68 7.20 -7.16 -12.72
N GLN A 69 7.93 -8.15 -13.22
CA GLN A 69 9.32 -8.36 -12.82
C GLN A 69 10.22 -7.35 -13.51
N LEU A 70 10.91 -6.54 -12.71
CA LEU A 70 11.93 -5.60 -13.19
C LEU A 70 13.31 -6.25 -13.17
N GLU A 71 13.61 -6.98 -12.09
CA GLU A 71 14.84 -7.76 -11.88
C GLU A 71 14.50 -9.01 -11.02
N PRO A 72 15.39 -10.02 -10.91
CA PRO A 72 15.12 -11.21 -10.08
C PRO A 72 14.70 -10.88 -8.63
N SER A 73 15.27 -9.82 -8.06
CA SER A 73 14.99 -9.35 -6.69
C SER A 73 14.16 -8.07 -6.64
N VAL A 74 13.60 -7.59 -7.76
CA VAL A 74 12.81 -6.35 -7.82
C VAL A 74 11.53 -6.55 -8.61
N GLN A 75 10.41 -6.25 -7.98
CA GLN A 75 9.08 -6.48 -8.52
C GLN A 75 8.25 -5.20 -8.41
N LEU A 76 7.60 -4.81 -9.51
CA LEU A 76 6.59 -3.76 -9.53
C LEU A 76 5.22 -4.41 -9.39
N LEU A 77 4.43 -3.95 -8.42
CA LEU A 77 3.04 -4.32 -8.25
C LEU A 77 2.17 -3.12 -8.62
N ILE A 78 1.24 -3.31 -9.55
CA ILE A 78 0.24 -2.29 -9.90
C ILE A 78 -1.16 -2.84 -9.63
N TYR A 79 -2.05 -1.99 -9.13
CA TYR A 79 -3.40 -2.40 -8.74
C TYR A 79 -4.33 -1.18 -8.64
N LYS A 80 -5.60 -1.42 -8.38
CA LYS A 80 -6.59 -0.36 -8.12
C LYS A 80 -7.08 -0.44 -6.68
N SER A 81 -7.49 0.70 -6.12
CA SER A 81 -8.06 0.76 -4.77
C SER A 81 -9.20 1.76 -4.66
N ALA A 82 -10.08 1.53 -3.70
CA ALA A 82 -11.09 2.50 -3.26
C ALA A 82 -11.32 2.35 -1.76
N TRP A 83 -11.71 3.43 -1.09
CA TRP A 83 -12.17 3.40 0.29
C TRP A 83 -13.65 2.99 0.34
N ILE A 84 -13.99 2.09 1.25
CA ILE A 84 -15.35 1.62 1.47
C ILE A 84 -15.70 1.84 2.95
N THR A 85 -16.78 2.58 3.22
CA THR A 85 -17.28 2.77 4.59
C THR A 85 -18.16 1.60 5.04
N ASN A 86 -18.47 1.52 6.33
CA ASN A 86 -19.40 0.53 6.89
C ASN A 86 -20.80 0.58 6.25
N GLU A 87 -21.23 1.75 5.78
CA GLU A 87 -22.49 1.97 5.05
C GLU A 87 -22.38 1.64 3.54
N GLN A 88 -21.28 1.03 3.10
CA GLN A 88 -20.99 0.67 1.71
C GLN A 88 -20.85 1.88 0.77
N ALA A 89 -20.57 3.07 1.29
CA ALA A 89 -20.21 4.21 0.46
C ALA A 89 -18.78 4.03 -0.07
N VAL A 90 -18.61 4.20 -1.39
CA VAL A 90 -17.32 4.02 -2.06
C VAL A 90 -16.75 5.37 -2.51
N SER A 91 -15.47 5.61 -2.23
CA SER A 91 -14.80 6.85 -2.63
C SER A 91 -13.30 6.68 -2.80
N GLY A 92 -12.59 7.76 -3.14
CA GLY A 92 -11.12 7.78 -3.11
C GLY A 92 -10.46 6.83 -4.11
N PHE A 93 -11.10 6.60 -5.26
CA PHE A 93 -10.58 5.74 -6.32
C PHE A 93 -9.17 6.15 -6.75
N ALA A 94 -8.27 5.18 -6.77
CA ALA A 94 -6.87 5.38 -7.17
C ALA A 94 -6.32 4.18 -7.92
N LYS A 95 -5.42 4.46 -8.87
CA LYS A 95 -4.45 3.48 -9.37
C LYS A 95 -3.22 3.57 -8.49
N ARG A 96 -2.70 2.42 -8.08
CA ARG A 96 -1.55 2.32 -7.18
C ARG A 96 -0.43 1.54 -7.83
N SER A 97 0.79 1.93 -7.49
CA SER A 97 2.01 1.23 -7.87
C SER A 97 2.95 1.14 -6.68
N SER A 98 3.52 -0.03 -6.45
CA SER A 98 4.53 -0.25 -5.42
C SER A 98 5.70 -1.05 -5.98
N ILE A 99 6.92 -0.68 -5.57
CA ILE A 99 8.13 -1.41 -5.91
C ILE A 99 8.59 -2.17 -4.67
N TRP A 100 8.73 -3.48 -4.82
CA TRP A 100 9.19 -4.40 -3.79
C TRP A 100 10.59 -4.90 -4.13
N VAL A 101 11.45 -4.95 -3.12
CA VAL A 101 12.83 -5.42 -3.22
C VAL A 101 13.07 -6.57 -2.24
N PHE A 102 13.68 -7.66 -2.72
CA PHE A 102 14.10 -8.77 -1.87
C PHE A 102 15.48 -8.50 -1.28
N THR A 103 15.59 -8.48 0.05
CA THR A 103 16.83 -8.13 0.77
C THR A 103 17.75 -9.33 1.03
N GLY A 104 17.43 -10.51 0.48
CA GLY A 104 18.11 -11.77 0.78
C GLY A 104 17.38 -12.62 1.84
N ASP A 105 16.51 -11.99 2.65
CA ASP A 105 15.68 -12.64 3.66
C ASP A 105 14.19 -12.40 3.40
N LYS A 106 13.81 -11.14 3.15
CA LYS A 106 12.42 -10.72 3.04
C LYS A 106 12.22 -9.70 1.92
N TRP A 107 10.97 -9.61 1.47
CA TRP A 107 10.52 -8.54 0.58
C TRP A 107 10.18 -7.30 1.41
N GLN A 108 10.63 -6.14 0.94
CA GLN A 108 10.29 -4.84 1.51
C GLN A 108 9.92 -3.87 0.39
N MET A 109 8.89 -3.06 0.65
CA MET A 109 8.45 -2.01 -0.26
C MET A 109 9.45 -0.86 -0.20
N LYS A 110 9.99 -0.47 -1.36
CA LYS A 110 10.96 0.62 -1.50
C LYS A 110 10.34 1.89 -2.07
N TYR A 111 9.22 1.78 -2.79
CA TYR A 111 8.50 2.92 -3.33
C TYR A 111 7.00 2.64 -3.40
N HIS A 112 6.17 3.65 -3.17
CA HIS A 112 4.73 3.62 -3.37
C HIS A 112 4.24 4.90 -4.04
N GLN A 113 3.23 4.78 -4.91
CA GLN A 113 2.49 5.93 -5.41
C GLN A 113 1.00 5.60 -5.55
N GLY A 114 0.16 6.55 -5.16
CA GLY A 114 -1.27 6.55 -5.46
C GLY A 114 -1.64 7.70 -6.40
N THR A 115 -2.32 7.40 -7.51
CA THR A 115 -2.81 8.42 -8.44
C THR A 115 -4.33 8.38 -8.50
N PRO A 116 -5.04 9.51 -8.25
CA PRO A 116 -6.49 9.57 -8.42
C PRO A 116 -6.92 9.08 -9.80
N CYS A 117 -8.03 8.35 -9.87
CA CYS A 117 -8.61 7.92 -11.13
C CYS A 117 -10.13 8.02 -11.11
N ALA A 118 -10.74 7.78 -12.28
CA ALA A 118 -12.19 7.61 -12.39
C ALA A 118 -12.66 6.38 -11.60
N GLU A 119 -13.93 6.41 -11.22
CA GLU A 119 -14.59 5.30 -10.53
C GLU A 119 -14.52 4.01 -11.34
N PHE A 120 -14.47 2.88 -10.64
CA PHE A 120 -14.48 1.54 -11.23
C PHE A 120 -15.34 0.60 -10.39
N GLU A 121 -15.82 -0.47 -11.01
CA GLU A 121 -16.62 -1.49 -10.33
C GLU A 121 -15.79 -2.22 -9.26
N ILE A 122 -16.32 -2.25 -8.04
CA ILE A 122 -15.71 -2.97 -6.93
C ILE A 122 -15.97 -4.46 -7.13
N GLY A 123 -14.88 -5.20 -7.36
CA GLY A 123 -14.91 -6.66 -7.45
C GLY A 123 -15.21 -7.30 -6.10
N ALA A 124 -15.81 -8.49 -6.15
CA ALA A 124 -16.10 -9.33 -4.99
C ALA A 124 -14.83 -9.85 -4.29
#